data_AF-A0A1G7JXF8-F1
#
_entry.id   AF-A0A1G7JXF8-F1
#
_cell.length_a   1.000
_cell.length_b   1.000
_cell.length_c   1.000
_cell.angle_alpha   90.00
_cell.angle_beta   90.00
_cell.angle_gamma   90.00
#
_symmetry.space_group_name_H-M   'P 1'
#
loop_
_entity.id
_entity.type
_entity.pdbx_description
1 polymer ?
#
loop_
_entity_poly.entity_id
_entity_poly.type
_entity_poly.pdbx_seq_one_letter_code
_entity_poly.pdbx_strand_id
1 'polypeptide(L)'
;MQPDAGRGTGGPTGTGQPPGGPDIWLRGPVGGPPSPARPGMPPATAGPRRFSWVATHGGAGATTLAAVFGGHDAGRAWPRPEQGEPPSVLLVGRTHATGLEAVANTLDIFRRGDAPPGLDLDAVVLVADAPGRLPRPLAQRIRTIDAVIDVYRVPWVTAWRTNDLAGRPPRECEPLARLTGRAGPA
;
A
#
# COMPACT_ATOMS: atom_id res chain seq x y z
N MET A 1 25.32 4.81 -83.84
CA MET A 1 26.73 4.70 -83.43
C MET A 1 26.92 3.29 -82.88
N GLN A 2 27.89 2.53 -83.40
CA GLN A 2 28.24 1.14 -83.06
C GLN A 2 29.66 1.14 -82.41
N PRO A 3 30.20 0.00 -81.90
CA PRO A 3 29.66 -1.36 -81.78
C PRO A 3 29.31 -1.64 -80.28
N ASP A 4 29.56 -2.76 -79.57
CA ASP A 4 30.20 -4.07 -79.82
C ASP A 4 29.70 -5.14 -78.82
N ALA A 5 30.31 -6.33 -78.80
CA ALA A 5 29.85 -7.55 -78.11
C ALA A 5 30.80 -8.08 -77.01
N GLY A 6 30.32 -9.06 -76.21
CA GLY A 6 31.14 -9.77 -75.23
C GLY A 6 30.46 -10.97 -74.54
N ARG A 7 30.48 -12.14 -75.22
CA ARG A 7 30.48 -13.57 -74.74
C ARG A 7 29.77 -13.92 -73.40
N GLY A 8 29.01 -15.02 -73.26
CA GLY A 8 29.36 -16.41 -73.60
C GLY A 8 30.44 -16.96 -72.65
N THR A 9 30.32 -18.11 -71.97
CA THR A 9 29.35 -19.23 -71.98
C THR A 9 29.53 -20.09 -70.71
N GLY A 10 28.50 -20.78 -70.19
CA GLY A 10 28.69 -21.88 -69.22
C GLY A 10 27.48 -22.22 -68.34
N GLY A 11 27.10 -23.51 -68.33
CA GLY A 11 26.23 -24.12 -67.30
C GLY A 11 27.01 -25.21 -66.53
N PRO A 12 26.38 -26.21 -65.88
CA PRO A 12 24.95 -26.53 -65.85
C PRO A 12 24.34 -26.82 -64.45
N THR A 13 23.06 -27.21 -64.42
CA THR A 13 22.35 -28.07 -63.43
C THR A 13 22.82 -28.13 -61.97
N GLY A 14 21.93 -27.76 -61.04
CA GLY A 14 22.03 -28.14 -59.62
C GLY A 14 20.66 -28.12 -58.91
N THR A 15 20.07 -29.30 -58.67
CA THR A 15 18.89 -29.44 -57.81
C THR A 15 19.28 -29.35 -56.34
N GLY A 16 18.78 -28.35 -55.62
CA GLY A 16 19.11 -28.10 -54.21
C GLY A 16 17.88 -27.87 -53.34
N GLN A 17 17.31 -28.96 -52.82
CA GLN A 17 16.30 -28.89 -51.76
C GLN A 17 17.00 -28.60 -50.41
N PRO A 18 16.65 -27.53 -49.67
CA PRO A 18 17.19 -27.32 -48.34
C PRO A 18 16.67 -28.41 -47.38
N PRO A 19 17.53 -28.99 -46.51
CA PRO A 19 17.17 -30.12 -45.67
C PRO A 19 16.29 -29.75 -44.47
N GLY A 20 15.60 -30.75 -43.92
CA GLY A 20 14.78 -30.59 -42.71
C GLY A 20 15.61 -30.31 -41.46
N GLY A 21 15.01 -29.58 -40.51
CA GLY A 21 15.58 -29.39 -39.17
C GLY A 21 15.52 -30.68 -38.32
N PRO A 22 16.46 -30.89 -37.38
CA PRO A 22 16.55 -32.14 -36.62
C PRO A 22 15.58 -32.19 -35.42
N ASP A 23 14.78 -33.27 -35.34
CA ASP A 23 14.04 -33.66 -34.13
C ASP A 23 14.97 -34.30 -33.08
N ILE A 24 15.32 -33.53 -32.04
CA ILE A 24 15.66 -33.94 -30.66
C ILE A 24 15.76 -32.65 -29.82
N TRP A 25 15.31 -32.58 -28.56
CA TRP A 25 15.38 -33.59 -27.51
C TRP A 25 14.15 -33.63 -26.60
N LEU A 26 13.59 -34.83 -26.36
CA LEU A 26 12.93 -35.12 -25.08
C LEU A 26 13.93 -35.76 -24.11
N ARG A 27 14.34 -35.01 -23.10
CA ARG A 27 14.79 -35.56 -21.80
C ARG A 27 14.31 -34.65 -20.69
N GLY A 28 13.38 -35.14 -19.86
CA GLY A 28 13.07 -34.49 -18.58
C GLY A 28 14.26 -34.61 -17.60
N PRO A 29 14.33 -33.76 -16.57
CA PRO A 29 15.39 -33.85 -15.57
C PRO A 29 15.40 -35.22 -14.88
N VAL A 30 16.56 -35.90 -14.92
CA VAL A 30 16.77 -37.14 -14.15
C VAL A 30 16.79 -36.82 -12.66
N GLY A 31 16.06 -37.61 -11.87
CA GLY A 31 15.91 -37.38 -10.43
C GLY A 31 17.23 -37.52 -9.67
N GLY A 32 17.69 -36.42 -9.08
CA GLY A 32 18.69 -36.48 -8.01
C GLY A 32 18.09 -37.04 -6.71
N PRO A 33 18.92 -37.52 -5.77
CA PRO A 33 18.43 -37.97 -4.47
C PRO A 33 17.74 -36.82 -3.73
N PRO A 34 16.69 -37.08 -2.93
CA PRO A 34 15.99 -36.04 -2.20
C PRO A 34 16.93 -35.38 -1.19
N SER A 35 17.19 -34.08 -1.38
CA SER A 35 17.81 -33.25 -0.35
C SER A 35 16.96 -33.34 0.92
N PRO A 36 17.54 -33.57 2.11
CA PRO A 36 16.78 -33.73 3.33
C PRO A 36 15.93 -32.48 3.58
N ALA A 37 14.62 -32.66 3.61
CA ALA A 37 13.69 -31.55 3.80
C ALA A 37 14.02 -30.86 5.12
N ARG A 38 14.38 -29.57 5.05
CA ARG A 38 14.39 -28.73 6.25
C ARG A 38 13.00 -28.84 6.89
N PRO A 39 12.89 -29.07 8.21
CA PRO A 39 11.61 -29.05 8.88
C PRO A 39 10.86 -27.78 8.47
N GLY A 40 9.66 -27.96 7.90
CA GLY A 40 8.88 -26.84 7.41
C GLY A 40 8.60 -25.91 8.58
N MET A 41 9.20 -24.71 8.56
CA MET A 41 8.85 -23.64 9.47
C MET A 41 7.32 -23.51 9.41
N PRO A 42 6.57 -23.71 10.51
CA PRO A 42 5.13 -23.58 10.46
C PRO A 42 4.81 -22.19 9.91
N PRO A 43 3.83 -22.06 9.00
CA PRO A 43 3.48 -20.76 8.44
C PRO A 43 3.18 -19.83 9.61
N ALA A 44 4.01 -18.79 9.78
CA ALA A 44 3.94 -17.94 10.95
C ALA A 44 2.52 -17.35 11.00
N THR A 45 1.73 -17.79 11.98
CA THR A 45 0.38 -17.29 12.20
C THR A 45 0.53 -15.82 12.54
N ALA A 46 0.32 -14.97 11.53
CA ALA A 46 0.50 -13.54 11.68
C ALA A 46 -0.38 -13.07 12.84
N GLY A 47 0.26 -12.67 13.94
CA GLY A 47 -0.44 -12.06 15.05
C GLY A 47 -1.26 -10.87 14.54
N PRO A 48 -2.38 -10.53 15.18
CA PRO A 48 -3.24 -9.43 14.73
C PRO A 48 -2.37 -8.19 14.47
N ARG A 49 -2.41 -7.65 13.24
CA ARG A 49 -1.62 -6.47 12.84
C ARG A 49 -1.86 -5.39 13.89
N ARG A 50 -0.77 -4.84 14.44
CA ARG A 50 -0.80 -3.74 15.39
C ARG A 50 -0.42 -2.49 14.64
N PHE A 51 -1.14 -1.39 14.89
CA PHE A 51 -1.00 -0.15 14.16
C PHE A 51 -0.61 0.98 15.12
N SER A 52 0.16 1.94 14.62
CA SER A 52 0.50 3.20 15.27
C SER A 52 -0.23 4.36 14.61
N TRP A 53 -1.05 5.07 15.38
CA TRP A 53 -1.74 6.29 14.96
C TRP A 53 -0.76 7.46 15.06
N VAL A 54 -0.47 8.10 13.93
CA VAL A 54 0.47 9.23 13.86
C VAL A 54 -0.30 10.49 13.45
N ALA A 55 -0.53 11.40 14.41
CA ALA A 55 -1.16 12.69 14.17
C ALA A 55 -0.22 13.63 13.40
N THR A 56 -0.64 14.07 12.21
CA THR A 56 0.14 15.00 11.39
C THR A 56 0.14 16.42 11.96
N HIS A 57 -0.87 16.77 12.77
CA HIS A 57 -0.99 18.05 13.46
C HIS A 57 -1.58 17.93 14.87
N GLY A 58 -1.45 18.98 15.68
CA GLY A 58 -2.08 19.05 17.00
C GLY A 58 -3.59 18.89 16.91
N GLY A 59 -4.18 18.06 17.78
CA GLY A 59 -5.62 17.81 17.84
C GLY A 59 -6.20 16.95 16.70
N ALA A 60 -5.36 16.33 15.84
CA ALA A 60 -5.83 15.54 14.69
C ALA A 60 -6.84 14.44 15.06
N GLY A 61 -6.63 13.76 16.20
CA GLY A 61 -7.54 12.76 16.75
C GLY A 61 -6.93 11.38 17.05
N ALA A 62 -5.61 11.21 16.87
CA ALA A 62 -4.93 9.92 17.07
C ALA A 62 -5.29 9.23 18.40
N THR A 63 -5.21 9.94 19.53
CA THR A 63 -5.60 9.44 20.86
C THR A 63 -7.06 8.96 20.92
N THR A 64 -7.98 9.69 20.30
CA THR A 64 -9.40 9.30 20.22
C THR A 64 -9.57 8.06 19.35
N LEU A 65 -8.87 7.95 18.22
CA LEU A 65 -8.92 6.77 17.37
C LEU A 65 -8.27 5.55 18.04
N ALA A 66 -7.17 5.72 18.77
CA ALA A 66 -6.55 4.64 19.55
C ALA A 66 -7.51 4.09 20.62
N ALA A 67 -8.24 4.96 21.33
CA ALA A 67 -9.27 4.53 22.28
C ALA A 67 -10.49 3.86 21.61
N VAL A 68 -10.93 4.38 20.46
CA VAL A 68 -12.14 3.91 19.76
C VAL A 68 -11.89 2.69 18.86
N PHE A 69 -10.65 2.43 18.43
CA PHE A 69 -10.31 1.37 17.46
C PHE A 69 -9.19 0.42 17.90
N GLY A 70 -8.52 0.70 19.02
CA GLY A 70 -7.32 -0.02 19.46
C GLY A 70 -6.05 0.46 18.74
N GLY A 71 -4.91 -0.17 19.03
CA GLY A 71 -3.60 0.24 18.50
C GLY A 71 -2.82 1.17 19.43
N HIS A 72 -1.71 1.70 18.93
CA HIS A 72 -0.74 2.52 19.65
C HIS A 72 -0.90 4.00 19.26
N ASP A 73 -0.99 4.92 20.22
CA ASP A 73 -0.97 6.36 19.95
C ASP A 73 0.47 6.87 19.95
N ALA A 74 1.05 7.07 18.76
CA ALA A 74 2.39 7.64 18.61
C ALA A 74 2.40 9.18 18.74
N GLY A 75 1.25 9.80 19.03
CA GLY A 75 1.11 11.25 19.12
C GLY A 75 1.49 11.90 17.79
N ARG A 76 2.53 12.74 17.79
CA ARG A 76 3.09 13.39 16.58
C ARG A 76 4.46 12.86 16.17
N ALA A 77 4.92 11.77 16.77
CA ALA A 77 6.17 11.13 16.42
C ALA A 77 5.92 10.03 15.37
N TRP A 78 6.95 9.72 14.58
CA TRP A 78 7.04 8.41 13.94
C TRP A 78 7.24 7.35 15.03
N PRO A 79 6.59 6.17 14.95
CA PRO A 79 6.79 5.13 15.93
C PRO A 79 8.18 4.51 15.84
N ARG A 80 8.58 3.82 16.91
CA ARG A 80 9.91 3.22 17.10
C ARG A 80 9.87 1.69 17.22
N PRO A 81 10.04 0.94 16.12
CA PRO A 81 10.04 -0.52 16.14
C PRO A 81 11.11 -1.12 17.07
N GLU A 82 12.24 -0.42 17.25
CA GLU A 82 13.32 -0.80 18.16
C GLU A 82 12.95 -0.65 19.65
N GLN A 83 11.88 0.09 19.96
CA GLN A 83 11.29 0.22 21.30
C GLN A 83 10.02 -0.63 21.46
N GLY A 84 9.69 -1.47 20.46
CA GLY A 84 8.52 -2.35 20.44
C GLY A 84 7.22 -1.67 19.98
N GLU A 85 7.30 -0.42 19.50
CA GLU A 85 6.14 0.29 18.97
C GLU A 85 5.76 -0.26 17.58
N PRO A 86 4.47 -0.38 17.21
CA PRO A 86 4.08 -1.01 15.95
C PRO A 86 4.58 -0.24 14.71
N PRO A 87 5.22 -0.91 13.72
CA PRO A 87 5.77 -0.27 12.53
C PRO A 87 4.72 0.12 11.47
N SER A 88 3.54 -0.51 11.53
CA SER A 88 2.38 -0.23 10.68
C SER A 88 1.76 1.11 11.06
N VAL A 89 1.81 2.12 10.19
CA VAL A 89 1.40 3.51 10.45
C VAL A 89 0.03 3.82 9.83
N LEU A 90 -0.82 4.48 10.62
CA LEU A 90 -2.03 5.16 10.16
C LEU A 90 -1.86 6.67 10.38
N LEU A 91 -1.74 7.45 9.30
CA LEU A 91 -1.58 8.91 9.37
C LEU A 91 -2.93 9.57 9.66
N VAL A 92 -3.04 10.27 10.79
CA VAL A 92 -4.28 10.92 11.24
C VAL A 92 -4.24 12.42 10.99
N GLY A 93 -5.27 12.94 10.32
CA GLY A 93 -5.48 14.38 10.11
C GLY A 93 -6.96 14.76 10.10
N ARG A 94 -7.26 16.04 10.27
CA ARG A 94 -8.63 16.57 10.14
C ARG A 94 -8.90 17.17 8.76
N THR A 95 -10.16 17.22 8.36
CA THR A 95 -10.59 17.67 7.03
C THR A 95 -10.54 19.19 6.79
N HIS A 96 -10.04 20.00 7.74
CA HIS A 96 -9.78 21.43 7.53
C HIS A 96 -8.51 21.67 6.70
N ALA A 97 -8.37 22.88 6.12
CA ALA A 97 -7.31 23.22 5.16
C ALA A 97 -5.89 22.83 5.63
N THR A 98 -5.49 23.30 6.80
CA THR A 98 -4.17 23.01 7.43
C THR A 98 -4.00 21.53 7.79
N GLY A 99 -5.08 20.81 8.10
CA GLY A 99 -5.03 19.38 8.44
C GLY A 99 -4.74 18.52 7.22
N LEU A 100 -5.42 18.79 6.11
CA LEU A 100 -5.16 18.16 4.81
C LEU A 100 -3.78 18.52 4.25
N GLU A 101 -3.27 19.71 4.57
CA GLU A 101 -1.90 20.14 4.21
C GLU A 101 -0.84 19.41 5.02
N ALA A 102 -1.03 19.29 6.34
CA ALA A 102 -0.16 18.49 7.21
C ALA A 102 -0.14 17.01 6.77
N VAL A 103 -1.29 16.43 6.41
CA VAL A 103 -1.37 15.07 5.84
C VAL A 103 -0.58 14.95 4.54
N ALA A 104 -0.74 15.88 3.60
CA ALA A 104 0.02 15.85 2.34
C ALA A 104 1.54 15.95 2.59
N ASN A 105 1.98 16.81 3.51
CA ASN A 105 3.39 16.99 3.84
C ASN A 105 3.99 15.75 4.55
N THR A 106 3.29 15.14 5.51
CA THR A 106 3.75 13.91 6.18
C THR A 106 3.77 12.71 5.23
N LEU A 107 2.83 12.64 4.29
CA LEU A 107 2.81 11.62 3.23
C LEU A 107 3.98 11.81 2.24
N ASP A 108 4.33 13.05 1.89
CA ASP A 108 5.47 13.35 1.01
C ASP A 108 6.82 12.96 1.67
N ILE A 109 6.99 13.25 2.96
CA ILE A 109 8.14 12.78 3.78
C ILE A 109 8.28 11.26 3.71
N PHE A 110 7.19 10.51 3.91
CA PHE A 110 7.23 9.05 3.83
C PHE A 110 7.58 8.57 2.40
N ARG A 111 6.96 9.17 1.37
CA ARG A 111 7.19 8.82 -0.05
C ARG A 111 8.59 9.14 -0.56
N ARG A 112 9.32 10.07 0.07
CA ARG A 112 10.74 10.34 -0.21
C ARG A 112 11.71 9.34 0.44
N GLY A 113 11.24 8.61 1.45
CA GLY A 113 12.11 7.82 2.33
C GLY A 113 12.73 8.63 3.47
N ASP A 114 12.21 9.83 3.76
CA ASP A 114 12.68 10.70 4.84
C ASP A 114 12.08 10.32 6.22
N ALA A 115 11.21 9.30 6.27
CA ALA A 115 10.71 8.68 7.49
C ALA A 115 11.71 7.61 8.03
N PRO A 116 11.68 7.29 9.33
CA PRO A 116 12.53 6.24 9.89
C PRO A 116 12.39 4.89 9.17
N PRO A 117 13.49 4.12 8.99
CA PRO A 117 13.46 2.84 8.30
C PRO A 117 12.71 1.77 9.10
N GLY A 118 12.10 0.81 8.39
CA GLY A 118 11.35 -0.28 9.01
C GLY A 118 9.89 0.04 9.35
N LEU A 119 9.39 1.20 8.91
CA LEU A 119 7.98 1.59 8.98
C LEU A 119 7.23 1.19 7.70
N ASP A 120 5.95 0.84 7.84
CA ASP A 120 5.03 0.49 6.75
C ASP A 120 3.82 1.44 6.83
N LEU A 121 3.51 2.18 5.77
CA LEU A 121 2.43 3.18 5.78
C LEU A 121 1.17 2.58 5.18
N ASP A 122 0.35 1.95 6.03
CA ASP A 122 -0.88 1.27 5.63
C ASP A 122 -1.93 2.23 5.03
N ALA A 123 -2.20 3.36 5.68
CA ALA A 123 -3.28 4.28 5.24
C ALA A 123 -3.23 5.70 5.82
N VAL A 124 -4.05 6.58 5.24
CA VAL A 124 -4.46 7.88 5.81
C VAL A 124 -5.85 7.76 6.42
N VAL A 125 -6.07 8.41 7.58
CA VAL A 125 -7.35 8.45 8.29
C VAL A 125 -7.75 9.91 8.53
N LEU A 126 -8.85 10.32 7.89
CA LEU A 126 -9.35 11.69 7.92
C LEU A 126 -10.57 11.82 8.83
N VAL A 127 -10.42 12.59 9.90
CA VAL A 127 -11.48 12.92 10.87
C VAL A 127 -12.20 14.20 10.45
N ALA A 128 -13.52 14.18 10.42
CA ALA A 128 -14.33 15.36 10.11
C ALA A 128 -14.08 16.50 11.12
N ASP A 129 -13.71 17.68 10.62
CA ASP A 129 -13.46 18.87 11.45
C ASP A 129 -14.74 19.56 11.94
N ALA A 130 -15.85 19.36 11.23
CA ALA A 130 -17.19 19.88 11.51
C ALA A 130 -18.27 18.95 10.94
N PRO A 131 -19.54 19.03 11.40
CA PRO A 131 -20.65 18.31 10.79
C PRO A 131 -21.07 18.95 9.44
N GLY A 132 -21.70 18.14 8.58
CA GLY A 132 -22.30 18.61 7.32
C GLY A 132 -21.45 18.35 6.07
N ARG A 133 -21.67 19.15 5.02
CA ARG A 133 -21.03 18.96 3.71
C ARG A 133 -19.67 19.64 3.66
N LEU A 134 -18.61 18.86 3.41
CA LEU A 134 -17.26 19.36 3.22
C LEU A 134 -17.16 20.34 2.01
N PRO A 135 -16.56 21.54 2.16
CA PRO A 135 -16.30 22.47 1.08
C PRO A 135 -15.56 21.88 -0.12
N ARG A 136 -15.93 22.31 -1.34
CA ARG A 136 -15.38 21.80 -2.61
C ARG A 136 -13.83 21.77 -2.68
N PRO A 137 -13.08 22.81 -2.24
CA PRO A 137 -11.61 22.79 -2.29
C PRO A 137 -11.00 21.73 -1.37
N LEU A 138 -11.60 21.50 -0.21
CA LEU A 138 -11.14 20.49 0.75
C LEU A 138 -11.46 19.09 0.21
N ALA A 139 -12.66 18.89 -0.34
CA ALA A 139 -13.01 17.66 -1.05
C ALA A 139 -12.13 17.37 -2.28
N GLN A 140 -11.57 18.41 -2.94
CA GLN A 140 -10.57 18.27 -4.00
C GLN A 140 -9.22 17.81 -3.42
N ARG A 141 -8.71 18.47 -2.37
CA ARG A 141 -7.47 18.05 -1.67
C ARG A 141 -7.54 16.59 -1.20
N ILE A 142 -8.68 16.15 -0.63
CA ILE A 142 -8.88 14.75 -0.22
C ILE A 142 -8.72 13.81 -1.42
N ARG A 143 -9.34 14.09 -2.57
CA ARG A 143 -9.21 13.23 -3.78
C ARG A 143 -7.78 13.16 -4.33
N THR A 144 -6.92 14.15 -4.09
CA THR A 144 -5.49 14.07 -4.43
C THR A 144 -4.74 13.10 -3.53
N ILE A 145 -5.15 12.97 -2.26
CA ILE A 145 -4.57 12.00 -1.30
C ILE A 145 -5.11 10.58 -1.60
N ASP A 146 -6.43 10.47 -1.79
CA ASP A 146 -7.21 9.27 -2.19
C ASP A 146 -6.67 8.59 -3.47
N ALA A 147 -5.92 9.33 -4.30
CA ALA A 147 -5.34 8.85 -5.56
C ALA A 147 -3.93 8.25 -5.41
N VAL A 148 -3.32 8.29 -4.22
CA VAL A 148 -1.96 7.77 -3.96
C VAL A 148 -1.82 6.92 -2.69
N ILE A 149 -2.85 6.87 -1.84
CA ILE A 149 -2.93 6.03 -0.64
C ILE A 149 -4.40 5.83 -0.24
N ASP A 150 -4.72 4.70 0.40
CA ASP A 150 -6.06 4.46 0.97
C ASP A 150 -6.44 5.54 2.00
N VAL A 151 -7.64 6.12 1.84
CA VAL A 151 -8.19 7.14 2.76
C VAL A 151 -9.44 6.63 3.47
N TYR A 152 -9.29 6.31 4.75
CA TYR A 152 -10.41 6.03 5.64
C TYR A 152 -10.99 7.34 6.16
N ARG A 153 -12.33 7.45 6.22
CA ARG A 153 -13.02 8.67 6.66
C ARG A 153 -13.81 8.39 7.93
N VAL A 154 -13.62 9.26 8.93
CA VAL A 154 -14.30 9.20 10.21
C VAL A 154 -15.22 10.42 10.31
N PRO A 155 -16.55 10.25 10.38
CA PRO A 155 -17.49 11.36 10.37
C PRO A 155 -17.47 12.12 11.71
N TRP A 156 -18.20 13.23 11.76
CA TRP A 156 -18.34 14.01 12.99
C TRP A 156 -19.22 13.26 14.00
N VAL A 157 -18.62 12.82 15.12
CA VAL A 157 -19.33 12.13 16.20
C VAL A 157 -19.47 13.06 17.40
N THR A 158 -20.69 13.53 17.67
CA THR A 158 -20.96 14.49 18.76
C THR A 158 -20.57 13.94 20.14
N ALA A 159 -20.82 12.65 20.40
CA ALA A 159 -20.51 11.99 21.68
C ALA A 159 -19.01 12.03 22.05
N TRP A 160 -18.12 11.94 21.05
CA TRP A 160 -16.67 11.98 21.29
C TRP A 160 -16.20 13.34 21.82
N ARG A 161 -16.96 14.42 21.62
CA ARG A 161 -16.63 15.76 22.18
C ARG A 161 -16.76 15.81 23.70
N THR A 162 -17.60 14.95 24.28
CA THR A 162 -17.79 14.79 25.72
C THR A 162 -17.05 13.55 26.26
N ASN A 163 -16.09 13.02 25.49
CA ASN A 163 -15.30 11.83 25.80
C ASN A 163 -16.14 10.54 26.00
N ASP A 164 -17.37 10.48 25.47
CA ASP A 164 -18.10 9.22 25.35
C ASP A 164 -17.56 8.45 24.13
N LEU A 165 -16.60 7.57 24.40
CA LEU A 165 -15.92 6.73 23.41
C LEU A 165 -16.34 5.25 23.50
N ALA A 166 -17.29 4.93 24.39
CA ALA A 166 -17.69 3.55 24.68
C ALA A 166 -18.72 2.99 23.69
N GLY A 167 -19.52 3.87 23.08
CA GLY A 167 -20.53 3.50 22.08
C GLY A 167 -19.95 2.82 20.82
N ARG A 168 -20.81 2.14 20.05
CA ARG A 168 -20.43 1.57 18.76
C ARG A 168 -19.98 2.71 17.81
N PRO A 169 -18.83 2.60 17.11
CA PRO A 169 -18.45 3.55 16.08
C PRO A 169 -19.53 3.70 14.98
N PRO A 170 -19.59 4.86 14.29
CA PRO A 170 -20.46 5.05 13.13
C PRO A 170 -20.27 3.95 12.06
N ARG A 171 -21.32 3.64 11.28
CA ARG A 171 -21.24 2.58 10.26
C ARG A 171 -20.25 2.92 9.14
N GLU A 172 -20.07 4.21 8.90
CA GLU A 172 -19.07 4.80 8.02
C GLU A 172 -17.64 4.38 8.40
N CYS A 173 -17.40 4.09 9.69
CA CYS A 173 -16.12 3.60 10.20
C CYS A 173 -15.94 2.08 10.10
N GLU A 174 -16.92 1.31 9.61
CA GLU A 174 -16.79 -0.16 9.50
C GLU A 174 -15.59 -0.64 8.65
N PRO A 175 -15.17 0.04 7.56
CA PRO A 175 -13.93 -0.30 6.87
C PRO A 175 -12.69 -0.12 7.76
N LEU A 176 -12.64 0.97 8.53
CA LEU A 176 -11.53 1.25 9.45
C LEU A 176 -11.51 0.25 10.62
N ALA A 177 -12.67 -0.10 11.18
CA ALA A 177 -12.80 -1.10 12.23
C ALA A 177 -12.33 -2.50 11.76
N ARG A 178 -12.61 -2.85 10.50
CA ARG A 178 -12.06 -4.08 9.88
C ARG A 178 -10.54 -4.02 9.72
N LEU A 179 -9.99 -2.88 9.27
CA LEU A 179 -8.53 -2.70 9.16
C LEU A 179 -7.84 -2.84 10.51
N THR A 180 -8.33 -2.17 11.55
CA THR A 180 -7.70 -2.17 12.90
C THR A 180 -7.98 -3.44 13.71
N GLY A 181 -8.70 -4.42 13.16
CA GLY A 181 -9.09 -5.64 13.86
C GLY A 181 -10.14 -5.44 14.96
N ARG A 182 -10.76 -4.25 15.08
CA ARG A 182 -11.91 -4.04 15.98
C ARG A 182 -13.14 -4.66 15.35
N ALA A 183 -13.34 -5.94 15.62
CA ALA A 183 -14.60 -6.64 15.37
C ALA A 183 -15.78 -5.81 15.89
N GLY A 184 -16.89 -5.84 15.15
CA GLY A 184 -18.17 -5.38 15.71
C GLY A 184 -18.57 -6.23 16.92
N PRO A 185 -19.44 -5.72 17.81
CA PRO A 185 -20.01 -6.56 18.85
C PRO A 185 -20.73 -7.76 18.20
N ALA A 186 -20.58 -8.93 18.83
CA ALA A 186 -21.38 -10.12 18.57
C ALA A 186 -22.80 -9.95 19.14
#